data_AF-A0A2V6U191-F1
#
_entry.id   AF-A0A2V6U191-F1
#
_cell.length_a   1.000
_cell.length_b   1.000
_cell.length_c   1.000
_cell.angle_alpha   90.00
_cell.angle_beta   90.00
_cell.angle_gamma   90.00
#
_symmetry.space_group_name_H-M   'P 1'
#
loop_
_entity.id
_entity.type
_entity.pdbx_description
1 polymer ?
#
loop_
_entity_poly.entity_id
_entity_poly.type
_entity_poly.pdbx_seq_one_letter_code
_entity_poly.pdbx_strand_id
1 'polypeptide(L)'
;GGELPLDGAAARAAIDARVGRRLGLGVEEAAAGIVEIIDNSMARAIRTVSVGRGHDPRRFALVAFGGAGPLHACRLAELLEIPTVIIPPRPGVLSTWGLLDTDMRATFVRTVGTAERHLGEGPAAARGVDVKPLEATWGELEAQARAWLDTEEIPRDRQRFERSADLRYEHQSFELTCPLGEGAVTTARLAELTATFHAEHRRLYTYDLPDAPIELVNLRVTAIGALPRRRAPAAQAAGASHAMTDRRPVYFRGTGFVATPCYARGALAPGMSFEGPAIVTQDDSAPLVAPGFRARVDDADNILLERSRG
;
A
#
# COMPACT_ATOMS: atom_id res chain seq x y z
N GLY A 1 11.78 -9.90 -20.85
CA GLY A 1 12.19 -10.96 -19.91
C GLY A 1 12.30 -12.26 -20.66
N GLY A 2 13.40 -13.00 -20.52
CA GLY A 2 13.67 -14.21 -21.31
C GLY A 2 15.15 -14.55 -21.51
N GLU A 3 16.05 -13.70 -21.01
CA GLU A 3 17.51 -13.90 -21.12
C GLU A 3 18.03 -15.01 -20.19
N LEU A 4 17.28 -15.36 -19.14
CA LEU A 4 17.59 -16.48 -18.26
C LEU A 4 16.71 -17.69 -18.63
N PRO A 5 17.26 -18.70 -19.33
CA PRO A 5 16.49 -19.90 -19.65
C PRO A 5 16.19 -20.68 -18.36
N LEU A 6 14.92 -21.00 -18.15
CA LEU A 6 14.48 -21.84 -17.04
C LEU A 6 14.34 -23.29 -17.49
N ASP A 7 14.99 -24.22 -16.77
CA ASP A 7 14.89 -25.65 -17.03
C ASP A 7 13.69 -26.27 -16.29
N GLY A 8 12.56 -26.32 -16.98
CA GLY A 8 11.34 -26.93 -16.44
C GLY A 8 11.46 -28.44 -16.19
N ALA A 9 12.30 -29.15 -16.94
CA ALA A 9 12.49 -30.59 -16.76
C ALA A 9 13.28 -30.89 -15.49
N ALA A 10 14.34 -30.13 -15.23
CA ALA A 10 15.11 -30.22 -13.99
C ALA A 10 14.23 -29.89 -12.77
N ALA A 11 13.40 -28.84 -12.84
CA ALA A 11 12.47 -28.49 -11.76
C ALA A 11 11.47 -29.63 -11.49
N ARG A 12 10.89 -30.21 -12.54
CA ARG A 12 9.95 -31.33 -12.44
C ARG A 12 10.61 -32.57 -11.82
N ALA A 13 11.82 -32.93 -12.26
CA ALA A 13 12.58 -34.05 -11.71
C ALA A 13 12.91 -33.84 -10.22
N ALA A 14 13.26 -32.61 -9.82
CA ALA A 14 13.55 -32.28 -8.44
C ALA A 14 12.30 -32.40 -7.54
N ILE A 15 11.15 -31.85 -7.97
CA ILE A 15 9.89 -31.95 -7.21
C ILE A 15 9.46 -33.41 -7.06
N ASP A 16 9.52 -34.19 -8.14
CA ASP A 16 9.18 -35.61 -8.11
C ASP A 16 10.06 -36.40 -7.13
N ALA A 17 11.39 -36.22 -7.21
CA ALA A 17 12.34 -36.95 -6.38
C ALA A 17 12.27 -36.55 -4.89
N ARG A 18 12.03 -35.27 -4.61
CA ARG A 18 12.07 -34.73 -3.24
C ARG A 18 10.73 -34.78 -2.51
N VAL A 19 9.63 -34.73 -3.24
CA VAL A 19 8.28 -34.62 -2.68
C VAL A 19 7.36 -35.71 -3.23
N GLY A 20 7.17 -35.75 -4.56
CA GLY A 20 6.21 -36.65 -5.23
C GLY A 20 6.35 -38.11 -4.81
N ARG A 21 7.50 -38.73 -5.13
CA ARG A 21 7.77 -40.15 -4.80
C ARG A 21 7.78 -40.45 -3.31
N ARG A 22 8.18 -39.50 -2.46
CA ARG A 22 8.22 -39.70 -0.99
C ARG A 22 6.82 -39.73 -0.37
N LEU A 23 5.88 -39.01 -0.98
CA LEU A 23 4.49 -38.91 -0.51
C LEU A 23 3.52 -39.79 -1.33
N GLY A 24 4.00 -40.52 -2.33
CA GLY A 24 3.16 -41.31 -3.23
C GLY A 24 2.27 -40.47 -4.14
N LEU A 25 2.70 -39.24 -4.48
CA LEU A 25 1.96 -38.29 -5.31
C LEU A 25 2.60 -38.15 -6.69
N GLY A 26 1.77 -37.89 -7.71
CA GLY A 26 2.24 -37.42 -9.01
C GLY A 26 2.91 -36.05 -8.88
N VAL A 27 3.85 -35.75 -9.77
CA VAL A 27 4.66 -34.53 -9.69
C VAL A 27 3.84 -33.24 -9.79
N GLU A 28 2.76 -33.23 -10.57
CA GLU A 28 1.82 -32.11 -10.67
C GLU A 28 1.06 -31.88 -9.36
N GLU A 29 0.57 -32.95 -8.74
CA GLU A 29 -0.11 -32.88 -7.42
C GLU A 29 0.86 -32.44 -6.33
N ALA A 30 2.11 -32.92 -6.36
CA ALA A 30 3.14 -32.48 -5.44
C ALA A 30 3.45 -30.98 -5.62
N ALA A 31 3.60 -30.50 -6.86
CA ALA A 31 3.82 -29.08 -7.16
C ALA A 31 2.64 -28.22 -6.72
N ALA A 32 1.40 -28.63 -7.02
CA ALA A 32 0.19 -27.94 -6.59
C ALA A 32 0.09 -27.88 -5.05
N GLY A 33 0.45 -28.95 -4.36
CA GLY A 33 0.50 -28.99 -2.89
C GLY A 33 1.54 -28.01 -2.31
N ILE A 34 2.71 -27.87 -2.94
CA ILE A 34 3.71 -26.88 -2.53
C ILE A 34 3.14 -25.45 -2.64
N VAL A 35 2.50 -25.13 -3.76
CA VAL A 35 1.85 -23.82 -3.97
C VAL A 35 0.74 -23.58 -2.94
N GLU A 36 -0.09 -24.59 -2.68
CA GLU A 36 -1.17 -24.48 -1.70
C GLU A 36 -0.66 -24.24 -0.27
N ILE A 37 0.46 -24.86 0.12
CA ILE A 37 1.08 -24.62 1.44
C ILE A 37 1.55 -23.17 1.57
N ILE A 38 2.24 -22.64 0.55
CA ILE A 38 2.73 -21.26 0.61
C ILE A 38 1.57 -20.25 0.59
N ASP A 39 0.53 -20.50 -0.19
CA ASP A 39 -0.68 -19.66 -0.21
C ASP A 39 -1.36 -19.60 1.15
N ASN A 40 -1.55 -20.74 1.81
CA ASN A 40 -2.12 -20.80 3.16
C ASN A 40 -1.24 -20.10 4.19
N SER A 41 0.09 -20.23 4.08
CA SER A 41 1.04 -19.54 4.95
C SER A 41 0.95 -18.02 4.80
N MET A 42 0.92 -17.53 3.56
CA MET A 42 0.77 -16.11 3.23
C MET A 42 -0.58 -15.55 3.70
N ALA A 43 -1.68 -16.28 3.45
CA ALA A 43 -3.01 -15.89 3.93
C ALA A 43 -3.04 -15.77 5.46
N ARG A 44 -2.42 -16.72 6.18
CA ARG A 44 -2.31 -16.64 7.64
C ARG A 44 -1.54 -15.39 8.08
N ALA A 45 -0.41 -15.08 7.44
CA ALA A 45 0.37 -13.89 7.76
C ALA A 45 -0.43 -12.59 7.55
N ILE A 46 -1.13 -12.46 6.41
CA ILE A 46 -1.98 -11.31 6.11
C ILE A 46 -3.08 -11.17 7.17
N ARG A 47 -3.74 -12.28 7.54
CA ARG A 47 -4.79 -12.30 8.56
C ARG A 47 -4.25 -11.87 9.93
N THR A 48 -3.09 -12.38 10.34
CA THR A 48 -2.45 -12.02 11.63
C THR A 48 -2.18 -10.53 11.71
N VAL A 49 -1.58 -9.93 10.68
CA VAL A 49 -1.25 -8.49 10.69
C VAL A 49 -2.51 -7.62 10.61
N SER A 50 -3.49 -8.01 9.79
CA SER A 50 -4.71 -7.22 9.59
C SER A 50 -5.63 -7.26 10.81
N VAL A 51 -5.97 -8.47 11.28
CA VAL A 51 -6.86 -8.67 12.43
C VAL A 51 -6.20 -8.21 13.73
N GLY A 52 -4.88 -8.38 13.87
CA GLY A 52 -4.11 -7.84 15.00
C GLY A 52 -4.16 -6.32 15.11
N ARG A 53 -4.51 -5.62 14.02
CA ARG A 53 -4.75 -4.17 13.98
C ARG A 53 -6.24 -3.79 13.95
N GLY A 54 -7.14 -4.75 14.16
CA GLY A 54 -8.59 -4.53 14.15
C GLY A 54 -9.21 -4.37 12.76
N HIS A 55 -8.49 -4.75 11.70
CA HIS A 55 -8.98 -4.65 10.32
C HIS A 55 -9.52 -5.99 9.81
N ASP A 56 -10.74 -5.97 9.27
CA ASP A 56 -11.35 -7.10 8.56
C ASP A 56 -10.92 -7.08 7.07
N PRO A 57 -10.11 -8.04 6.59
CA PRO A 57 -9.62 -8.07 5.21
C PRO A 57 -10.72 -7.99 4.14
N ARG A 58 -11.92 -8.49 4.44
CA ARG A 58 -13.07 -8.51 3.52
C ARG A 58 -13.54 -7.11 3.09
N ARG A 59 -13.15 -6.09 3.84
CA ARG A 59 -13.49 -4.68 3.60
C ARG A 59 -12.44 -3.94 2.76
N PHE A 60 -11.39 -4.63 2.32
CA PHE A 60 -10.26 -4.04 1.59
C PHE A 60 -10.08 -4.69 0.22
N ALA A 61 -9.23 -4.08 -0.62
CA ALA A 61 -8.69 -4.71 -1.81
C ALA A 61 -7.29 -5.25 -1.53
N LEU A 62 -6.91 -6.35 -2.20
CA LEU A 62 -5.56 -6.91 -2.13
C LEU A 62 -4.70 -6.29 -3.24
N VAL A 63 -3.71 -5.47 -2.90
CA VAL A 63 -2.71 -5.02 -3.88
C VAL A 63 -1.64 -6.10 -4.02
N ALA A 64 -1.61 -6.79 -5.15
CA ALA A 64 -0.65 -7.84 -5.43
C ALA A 64 0.52 -7.31 -6.26
N PHE A 65 1.69 -7.25 -5.63
CA PHE A 65 2.93 -6.76 -6.24
C PHE A 65 4.12 -7.64 -5.86
N GLY A 66 5.31 -7.28 -6.35
CA GLY A 66 6.48 -8.14 -6.41
C GLY A 66 6.40 -9.11 -7.59
N GLY A 67 7.52 -9.75 -7.92
CA GLY A 67 7.58 -10.61 -9.12
C GLY A 67 6.62 -11.80 -9.04
N ALA A 68 6.48 -12.40 -7.87
CA ALA A 68 5.63 -13.58 -7.63
C ALA A 68 4.25 -13.27 -7.05
N GLY A 69 4.02 -12.09 -6.46
CA GLY A 69 2.76 -11.78 -5.78
C GLY A 69 1.51 -12.00 -6.65
N PRO A 70 1.48 -11.47 -7.89
CA PRO A 70 0.37 -11.68 -8.83
C PRO A 70 0.06 -13.14 -9.18
N LEU A 71 1.00 -14.07 -9.02
CA LEU A 71 0.75 -15.51 -9.25
C LEU A 71 -0.20 -16.10 -8.20
N HIS A 72 -0.08 -15.62 -6.96
CA HIS A 72 -0.81 -16.15 -5.79
C HIS A 72 -2.10 -15.37 -5.50
N ALA A 73 -2.32 -14.24 -6.18
CA ALA A 73 -3.28 -13.24 -5.78
C ALA A 73 -4.74 -13.73 -5.77
N CYS A 74 -5.18 -14.47 -6.80
CA CYS A 74 -6.52 -15.06 -6.81
C CYS A 74 -6.76 -15.98 -5.62
N ARG A 75 -5.81 -16.87 -5.32
CA ARG A 75 -5.96 -17.82 -4.21
C ARG A 75 -5.96 -17.13 -2.85
N LEU A 76 -5.08 -16.14 -2.68
CA LEU A 76 -5.07 -15.31 -1.47
C LEU A 76 -6.38 -14.55 -1.30
N ALA A 77 -6.94 -14.00 -2.38
CA ALA A 77 -8.24 -13.33 -2.33
C ALA A 77 -9.37 -14.28 -1.92
N GLU A 78 -9.37 -15.52 -2.41
CA GLU A 78 -10.34 -16.53 -1.98
C GLU A 78 -10.19 -16.88 -0.49
N LEU A 79 -8.98 -17.20 -0.03
CA LEU A 79 -8.71 -17.63 1.35
C LEU A 79 -8.99 -16.53 2.40
N LEU A 80 -8.92 -15.27 1.97
CA LEU A 80 -9.16 -14.10 2.80
C LEU A 80 -10.52 -13.45 2.56
N GLU A 81 -11.32 -13.99 1.63
CA GLU A 81 -12.63 -13.46 1.21
C GLU A 81 -12.53 -11.98 0.78
N ILE A 82 -11.42 -11.62 0.13
CA ILE A 82 -11.19 -10.27 -0.40
C ILE A 82 -11.92 -10.14 -1.75
N PRO A 83 -12.77 -9.12 -1.93
CA PRO A 83 -13.62 -9.01 -3.13
C PRO A 83 -12.85 -8.64 -4.39
N THR A 84 -11.74 -7.92 -4.26
CA THR A 84 -11.01 -7.35 -5.40
C THR A 84 -9.50 -7.42 -5.18
N VAL A 85 -8.79 -7.87 -6.20
CA VAL A 85 -7.33 -7.78 -6.30
C VAL A 85 -6.97 -6.65 -7.26
N ILE A 86 -5.97 -5.86 -6.92
CA ILE A 86 -5.37 -4.84 -7.77
C ILE A 86 -3.94 -5.28 -8.08
N ILE A 87 -3.62 -5.45 -9.35
CA ILE A 87 -2.27 -5.71 -9.83
C ILE A 87 -1.80 -4.45 -10.55
N PRO A 88 -0.83 -3.71 -10.00
CA PRO A 88 -0.32 -2.49 -10.63
C PRO A 88 0.30 -2.74 -12.01
N PRO A 89 0.49 -1.70 -12.85
CA PRO A 89 1.03 -1.86 -14.20
C PRO A 89 2.41 -2.54 -14.22
N ARG A 90 3.22 -2.32 -13.18
CA ARG A 90 4.56 -2.90 -13.01
C ARG A 90 4.70 -3.51 -11.62
N PRO A 91 4.07 -4.68 -11.38
CA PRO A 91 4.00 -5.24 -10.04
C PRO A 91 5.39 -5.69 -9.56
N GLY A 92 6.24 -6.21 -10.44
CA GLY A 92 7.56 -6.73 -10.08
C GLY A 92 8.54 -5.66 -9.59
N VAL A 93 8.37 -4.41 -10.03
CA VAL A 93 9.23 -3.27 -9.67
C VAL A 93 8.48 -2.16 -8.94
N LEU A 94 7.31 -2.45 -8.36
CA LEU A 94 6.43 -1.44 -7.78
C LEU A 94 7.12 -0.55 -6.74
N SER A 95 8.01 -1.11 -5.90
CA SER A 95 8.73 -0.33 -4.88
C SER A 95 9.64 0.74 -5.50
N THR A 96 10.32 0.43 -6.61
CA THR A 96 11.14 1.41 -7.34
C THR A 96 10.26 2.41 -8.07
N TRP A 97 9.14 1.95 -8.60
CA TRP A 97 8.19 2.83 -9.26
C TRP A 97 7.55 3.83 -8.29
N GLY A 98 7.26 3.40 -7.06
CA GLY A 98 6.80 4.27 -5.98
C GLY A 98 7.79 5.40 -5.69
N LEU A 99 9.10 5.14 -5.67
CA LEU A 99 10.12 6.17 -5.50
C LEU A 99 10.10 7.23 -6.62
N LEU A 100 9.74 6.83 -7.84
CA LEU A 100 9.67 7.72 -9.01
C LEU A 100 8.36 8.50 -9.12
N ASP A 101 7.29 8.02 -8.48
CA ASP A 101 5.93 8.57 -8.58
C ASP A 101 5.46 9.26 -7.27
N THR A 102 6.33 9.30 -6.25
CA THR A 102 6.08 10.05 -5.00
C THR A 102 6.50 11.51 -5.13
N ASP A 103 5.74 12.39 -4.50
CA ASP A 103 6.14 13.79 -4.30
C ASP A 103 7.40 13.89 -3.44
N MET A 104 8.21 14.93 -3.65
CA MET A 104 9.36 15.19 -2.80
C MET A 104 8.88 15.60 -1.42
N ARG A 105 9.40 14.97 -0.37
CA ARG A 105 8.94 15.19 1.00
C ARG A 105 10.13 15.30 1.95
N ALA A 106 10.14 16.35 2.78
CA ALA A 106 11.06 16.48 3.90
C ALA A 106 10.33 17.02 5.13
N THR A 107 10.69 16.53 6.32
CA THR A 107 10.09 16.95 7.58
C THR A 107 11.13 17.64 8.44
N PHE A 108 10.83 18.88 8.83
CA PHE A 108 11.63 19.73 9.69
C PHE A 108 10.99 19.72 11.08
N VAL A 109 11.81 19.53 12.12
CA VAL A 109 11.32 19.28 13.49
C VAL A 109 12.07 20.18 14.46
N ARG A 110 11.37 20.75 15.43
CA ARG A 110 11.96 21.43 16.57
C ARG A 110 11.28 21.01 17.87
N THR A 111 12.06 20.61 18.86
CA THR A 111 11.58 20.39 20.23
C THR A 111 11.21 21.70 20.88
N VAL A 112 10.05 21.77 21.53
CA VAL A 112 9.59 23.01 22.19
C VAL A 112 10.35 23.25 23.49
N GLY A 113 10.41 24.52 23.89
CA GLY A 113 10.93 24.94 25.18
C GLY A 113 10.07 24.47 26.34
N THR A 114 10.58 24.62 27.56
CA THR A 114 9.84 24.24 28.78
C THR A 114 8.61 25.09 29.01
N ALA A 115 8.60 26.35 28.55
CA ALA A 115 7.48 27.28 28.73
C ALA A 115 6.26 26.92 27.88
N GLU A 116 6.48 26.37 26.68
CA GLU A 116 5.43 26.03 25.71
C GLU A 116 5.04 24.55 25.74
N ARG A 117 5.75 23.74 26.52
CA ARG A 117 5.56 22.29 26.63
C ARG A 117 4.19 21.91 27.18
N HIS A 118 3.69 22.65 28.15
CA HIS A 118 2.48 22.27 28.86
C HIS A 118 1.25 22.94 28.23
N LEU A 119 0.36 22.14 27.64
CA LEU A 119 -0.88 22.64 27.05
C LEU A 119 -2.02 22.75 28.06
N GLY A 120 -1.82 22.34 29.31
CA GLY A 120 -2.86 22.36 30.35
C GLY A 120 -3.63 21.05 30.46
N GLU A 121 -4.65 21.06 31.32
CA GLU A 121 -5.43 19.91 31.73
C GLU A 121 -6.90 20.01 31.27
N GLY A 122 -7.53 18.84 31.08
CA GLY A 122 -8.96 18.75 30.87
C GLY A 122 -9.47 19.29 29.52
N PRO A 123 -10.80 19.44 29.39
CA PRO A 123 -11.46 19.99 28.19
C PRO A 123 -11.06 21.44 27.86
N ALA A 124 -10.29 22.08 28.74
CA ALA A 124 -9.76 23.43 28.62
C ALA A 124 -8.29 23.45 28.18
N ALA A 125 -7.67 22.31 27.86
CA ALA A 125 -6.34 22.26 27.28
C ALA A 125 -6.23 23.22 26.07
N ALA A 126 -5.05 23.84 25.95
CA ALA A 126 -4.70 24.97 25.10
C ALA A 126 -5.29 26.34 25.49
N ARG A 127 -6.23 26.44 26.46
CA ARG A 127 -6.74 27.75 26.92
C ARG A 127 -5.66 28.49 27.72
N GLY A 128 -5.38 29.73 27.33
CA GLY A 128 -4.38 30.58 28.00
C GLY A 128 -2.93 30.32 27.57
N VAL A 129 -2.69 29.36 26.67
CA VAL A 129 -1.38 29.18 26.03
C VAL A 129 -1.10 30.36 25.10
N ASP A 130 0.06 31.00 25.25
CA ASP A 130 0.52 32.00 24.29
C ASP A 130 0.93 31.29 22.99
N VAL A 131 0.14 31.52 21.94
CA VAL A 131 0.36 30.89 20.64
C VAL A 131 1.46 31.58 19.83
N LYS A 132 1.89 32.79 20.22
CA LYS A 132 2.86 33.56 19.42
C LYS A 132 4.24 32.89 19.31
N PRO A 133 4.84 32.34 20.39
CA PRO A 133 6.12 31.64 20.28
C PRO A 133 6.02 30.37 19.43
N LEU A 134 4.88 29.68 19.51
CA LEU A 134 4.60 28.50 18.71
C LEU A 134 4.46 28.86 17.23
N GLU A 135 3.66 29.87 16.89
CA GLU A 135 3.51 30.37 15.51
C GLU A 135 4.86 30.82 14.93
N ALA A 136 5.66 31.55 15.72
CA ALA A 136 7.00 31.95 15.30
C ALA A 136 7.88 30.74 14.97
N THR A 137 7.86 29.71 15.82
CA THR A 137 8.64 28.48 15.59
C THR A 137 8.17 27.72 14.37
N TRP A 138 6.86 27.56 14.16
CA TRP A 138 6.33 26.96 12.94
C TRP A 138 6.68 27.79 11.69
N GLY A 139 6.63 29.11 11.78
CA GLY A 139 7.05 30.02 10.71
C GLY A 139 8.53 29.86 10.34
N GLU A 140 9.41 29.70 11.32
CA GLU A 140 10.83 29.40 11.08
C GLU A 140 11.04 28.04 10.42
N LEU A 141 10.34 27.00 10.89
CA LEU A 141 10.38 25.66 10.29
C LEU A 141 9.86 25.67 8.85
N GLU A 142 8.80 26.44 8.58
CA GLU A 142 8.24 26.60 7.24
C GLU A 142 9.20 27.36 6.32
N ALA A 143 9.89 28.39 6.82
CA ALA A 143 10.93 29.09 6.06
C ALA A 143 12.10 28.15 5.70
N GLN A 144 12.53 27.28 6.63
CA GLN A 144 13.55 26.26 6.37
C GLN A 144 13.07 25.24 5.32
N ALA A 145 11.84 24.75 5.48
CA ALA A 145 11.21 23.80 4.55
C ALA A 145 11.09 24.38 3.14
N ARG A 146 10.76 25.67 3.05
CA ARG A 146 10.65 26.42 1.81
C ARG A 146 12.00 26.61 1.13
N ALA A 147 13.04 26.99 1.88
CA ALA A 147 14.40 27.11 1.37
C ALA A 147 14.95 25.77 0.84
N TRP A 148 14.59 24.66 1.48
CA TRP A 148 14.92 23.33 0.98
C TRP A 148 14.24 23.04 -0.36
N LEU A 149 12.92 23.22 -0.47
CA LEU A 149 12.21 23.02 -1.74
C LEU A 149 12.71 23.93 -2.87
N ASP A 150 13.22 25.12 -2.54
CA ASP A 150 13.86 26.01 -3.52
C ASP A 150 15.21 25.46 -4.00
N THR A 151 15.98 24.82 -3.10
CA THR A 151 17.24 24.15 -3.45
C THR A 151 16.99 22.92 -4.33
N GLU A 152 15.87 22.23 -4.13
CA GLU A 152 15.39 21.12 -4.98
C GLU A 152 14.69 21.62 -6.26
N GLU A 153 14.72 22.92 -6.56
CA GLU A 153 14.16 23.54 -7.76
C GLU A 153 12.65 23.31 -7.99
N ILE A 154 11.88 23.13 -6.91
CA ILE A 154 10.43 22.93 -6.99
C ILE A 154 9.70 24.26 -7.20
N PRO A 155 8.86 24.42 -8.24
CA PRO A 155 8.07 25.64 -8.47
C PRO A 155 7.16 26.00 -7.30
N ARG A 156 7.03 27.31 -7.00
CA ARG A 156 6.25 27.82 -5.85
C ARG A 156 4.80 27.35 -5.81
N ASP A 157 4.15 27.27 -6.96
CA ASP A 157 2.76 26.80 -7.13
C ASP A 157 2.60 25.29 -6.89
N ARG A 158 3.71 24.56 -6.73
CA ARG A 158 3.77 23.13 -6.43
C ARG A 158 4.33 22.82 -5.05
N GLN A 159 4.66 23.84 -4.25
CA GLN A 159 5.09 23.69 -2.87
C GLN A 159 3.87 23.69 -1.94
N ARG A 160 3.77 22.70 -1.05
CA ARG A 160 2.77 22.64 0.03
C ARG A 160 3.47 22.39 1.36
N PHE A 161 2.87 22.87 2.45
CA PHE A 161 3.47 22.79 3.78
C PHE A 161 2.43 22.33 4.78
N GLU A 162 2.68 21.19 5.43
CA GLU A 162 1.77 20.65 6.43
C GLU A 162 2.37 20.84 7.82
N ARG A 163 1.69 21.58 8.70
CA ARG A 163 2.08 21.71 10.11
C ARG A 163 1.52 20.52 10.90
N SER A 164 2.33 19.99 11.80
CA SER A 164 1.93 18.99 12.79
C SER A 164 2.72 19.18 14.09
N ALA A 165 2.33 18.46 15.13
CA ALA A 165 3.01 18.47 16.41
C ALA A 165 2.98 17.09 17.05
N ASP A 166 3.97 16.81 17.87
CA ASP A 166 4.03 15.60 18.69
C ASP A 166 3.49 15.90 20.08
N LEU A 167 2.46 15.15 20.47
CA LEU A 167 1.79 15.30 21.75
C LEU A 167 1.86 13.98 22.52
N ARG A 168 1.86 14.09 23.84
CA ARG A 168 1.77 12.95 24.74
C ARG A 168 1.06 13.37 26.02
N TYR A 169 0.57 12.39 26.79
CA TYR A 169 0.24 12.65 28.18
C TYR A 169 1.50 12.89 28.99
N GLU A 170 1.39 13.71 30.04
CA GLU A 170 2.50 13.88 30.97
C GLU A 170 2.97 12.52 31.51
N HIS A 171 4.30 12.35 31.61
CA HIS A 171 4.97 11.10 32.01
C HIS A 171 4.82 9.91 31.04
N GLN A 172 4.18 10.06 29.89
CA GLN A 172 4.13 9.04 28.86
C GLN A 172 5.46 8.94 28.10
N SER A 173 5.88 7.72 27.74
CA SER A 173 7.17 7.48 27.09
C SER A 173 7.15 7.60 25.56
N PHE A 174 5.99 7.82 24.94
CA PHE A 174 5.82 7.86 23.49
C PHE A 174 4.87 8.97 23.07
N GLU A 175 5.17 9.61 21.94
CA GLU A 175 4.35 10.67 21.37
C GLU A 175 3.45 10.19 20.23
N LEU A 176 2.37 10.92 19.99
CA LEU A 176 1.54 10.84 18.79
C LEU A 176 1.68 12.12 17.97
N THR A 177 2.05 11.98 16.69
CA THR A 177 2.07 13.11 15.76
C THR A 177 0.65 13.45 15.33
N CYS A 178 0.17 14.63 15.71
CA CYS A 178 -1.16 15.12 15.40
C CYS A 178 -1.09 16.20 14.30
N PRO A 179 -1.88 16.08 13.22
CA PRO A 179 -1.90 17.06 12.15
C PRO A 179 -2.59 18.35 12.61
N LEU A 180 -2.00 19.50 12.24
CA LEU A 180 -2.63 20.82 12.37
C LEU A 180 -3.10 21.34 11.00
N GLY A 181 -2.37 21.03 9.93
CA GLY A 181 -2.64 21.48 8.55
C GLY A 181 -2.04 22.86 8.24
N GLU A 182 -2.54 23.51 7.18
CA GLU A 182 -2.08 24.82 6.72
C GLU A 182 -2.71 25.99 7.51
N GLY A 183 -2.05 27.15 7.55
CA GLY A 183 -2.59 28.40 8.12
C GLY A 183 -2.07 28.75 9.52
N ALA A 184 -2.47 29.93 10.02
CA ALA A 184 -2.02 30.47 11.30
C ALA A 184 -2.47 29.62 12.50
N VAL A 185 -1.60 29.51 13.51
CA VAL A 185 -1.88 28.86 14.79
C VAL A 185 -2.71 29.82 15.64
N THR A 186 -3.84 29.31 16.11
CA THR A 186 -4.74 30.02 17.02
C THR A 186 -5.04 29.12 18.21
N THR A 187 -5.51 29.71 19.31
CA THR A 187 -5.96 28.93 20.48
C THR A 187 -7.03 27.90 20.12
N ALA A 188 -7.93 28.22 19.20
CA ALA A 188 -8.95 27.30 18.70
C ALA A 188 -8.32 26.09 18.00
N ARG A 189 -7.34 26.31 17.12
CA ARG A 189 -6.66 25.23 16.40
C ARG A 189 -5.77 24.37 17.30
N LEU A 190 -5.17 24.95 18.36
CA LEU A 190 -4.48 24.16 19.38
C LEU A 190 -5.46 23.28 20.17
N ALA A 191 -6.68 23.75 20.44
CA ALA A 191 -7.72 22.92 21.06
C ALA A 191 -8.20 21.80 20.11
N GLU A 192 -8.28 22.05 18.81
CA GLU A 192 -8.54 21.00 17.81
C GLU A 192 -7.41 19.97 17.75
N LEU A 193 -6.16 20.41 17.88
CA LEU A 193 -4.99 19.54 17.92
C LEU A 193 -5.00 18.62 19.15
N THR A 194 -5.35 19.13 20.34
CA THR A 194 -5.49 18.30 21.55
C THR A 194 -6.66 17.33 21.45
N ALA A 195 -7.78 17.75 20.88
CA ALA A 195 -8.91 16.86 20.60
C ALA A 195 -8.52 15.74 19.62
N THR A 196 -7.72 16.06 18.59
CA THR A 196 -7.17 15.09 17.64
C THR A 196 -6.26 14.09 18.35
N PHE A 197 -5.41 14.55 19.27
CA PHE A 197 -4.58 13.68 20.10
C PHE A 197 -5.42 12.67 20.90
N HIS A 198 -6.46 13.12 21.60
CA HIS A 198 -7.37 12.21 22.33
C HIS A 198 -8.03 11.18 21.42
N ALA A 199 -8.52 11.61 20.25
CA ALA A 199 -9.14 10.72 19.28
C ALA A 199 -8.16 9.66 18.76
N GLU A 200 -6.93 10.06 18.40
CA GLU A 200 -5.89 9.14 17.94
C GLU A 200 -5.42 8.19 19.04
N HIS A 201 -5.28 8.67 20.28
CA HIS A 201 -4.96 7.83 21.42
C HIS A 201 -6.04 6.77 21.65
N ARG A 202 -7.32 7.16 21.60
CA ARG A 202 -8.44 6.21 21.70
C ARG A 202 -8.48 5.24 20.53
N ARG A 203 -8.16 5.69 19.32
CA ARG A 203 -8.11 4.83 18.13
C ARG A 203 -7.00 3.78 18.21
N LEU A 204 -5.83 4.15 18.73
CA LEU A 204 -4.65 3.28 18.79
C LEU A 204 -4.62 2.38 20.03
N TYR A 205 -5.06 2.91 21.18
CA TYR A 205 -4.91 2.26 22.49
C TYR A 205 -6.25 1.91 23.15
N THR A 206 -7.39 2.18 22.51
CA THR A 206 -8.76 1.91 22.99
C THR A 206 -9.23 2.75 24.18
N TYR A 207 -8.43 3.71 24.64
CA TYR A 207 -8.81 4.66 25.70
C TYR A 207 -8.14 6.02 25.47
N ASP A 208 -8.60 7.04 26.18
CA ASP A 208 -7.97 8.35 26.34
C ASP A 208 -8.11 8.81 27.79
N LEU A 209 -7.31 9.79 28.19
CA LEU A 209 -7.32 10.45 29.50
C LEU A 209 -7.71 11.92 29.30
N PRO A 210 -9.01 12.26 29.25
CA PRO A 210 -9.47 13.61 28.91
C PRO A 210 -9.05 14.67 29.94
N ASP A 211 -8.85 14.26 31.19
CA ASP A 211 -8.45 15.15 32.28
C ASP A 211 -6.93 15.21 32.49
N ALA A 212 -6.17 14.34 31.82
CA ALA A 212 -4.73 14.29 32.02
C ALA A 212 -4.03 15.47 31.30
N PRO A 213 -2.97 16.04 31.91
CA PRO A 213 -2.19 17.07 31.27
C PRO A 213 -1.52 16.58 29.99
N ILE A 214 -1.50 17.44 28.98
CA ILE A 214 -0.90 17.16 27.67
C ILE A 214 0.41 17.94 27.52
N GLU A 215 1.46 17.22 27.14
CA GLU A 215 2.73 17.80 26.74
C GLU A 215 2.83 17.90 25.21
N LEU A 216 3.09 19.10 24.72
CA LEU A 216 3.64 19.35 23.39
C LEU A 216 5.14 19.09 23.45
N VAL A 217 5.64 18.17 22.62
CA VAL A 217 7.06 17.77 22.63
C VAL A 217 7.79 18.39 21.45
N ASN A 218 7.26 18.24 20.24
CA ASN A 218 7.89 18.75 19.03
C ASN A 218 6.89 19.47 18.14
N LEU A 219 7.36 20.51 17.46
CA LEU A 219 6.70 21.13 16.32
C LEU A 219 7.31 20.59 15.03
N ARG A 220 6.46 20.35 14.04
CA ARG A 220 6.84 19.78 12.75
C ARG A 220 6.27 20.60 11.60
N VAL A 221 7.06 20.72 10.53
CA VAL A 221 6.59 21.12 9.20
C VAL A 221 7.06 20.08 8.20
N THR A 222 6.12 19.48 7.48
CA THR A 222 6.43 18.68 6.30
C THR A 222 6.32 19.56 5.06
N ALA A 223 7.44 19.74 4.35
CA ALA A 223 7.45 20.28 3.00
C ALA A 223 7.10 19.18 2.00
N ILE A 224 6.20 19.50 1.07
CA ILE A 224 5.78 18.62 -0.03
C ILE A 224 5.99 19.38 -1.34
N GLY A 225 6.83 18.84 -2.22
CA GLY A 225 7.03 19.33 -3.58
C GLY A 225 6.34 18.42 -4.58
N ALA A 226 5.24 18.90 -5.17
CA ALA A 226 4.45 18.10 -6.10
C ALA A 226 5.20 17.86 -7.41
N LEU A 227 5.47 16.60 -7.73
CA LEU A 227 6.13 16.22 -8.98
C LEU A 227 5.10 16.00 -10.10
N PRO A 228 5.48 16.20 -11.38
CA PRO A 228 4.59 15.90 -12.50
C PRO A 228 4.23 14.41 -12.49
N ARG A 229 2.94 14.09 -12.34
CA ARG A 229 2.44 12.72 -12.46
C ARG A 229 2.41 12.29 -13.92
N ARG A 230 2.73 11.01 -14.18
CA ARG A 230 2.56 10.44 -15.52
C ARG A 230 1.07 10.32 -15.83
N ARG A 231 0.68 10.72 -17.05
CA ARG A 231 -0.67 10.47 -17.55
C ARG A 231 -0.85 8.98 -17.82
N ALA A 232 -1.98 8.43 -17.40
CA ALA A 232 -2.37 7.09 -17.79
C ALA A 232 -2.60 7.01 -19.32
N PRO A 233 -2.44 5.82 -19.93
CA PRO A 233 -2.79 5.59 -21.32
C PRO A 233 -4.27 5.91 -21.60
N ALA A 234 -4.60 6.24 -22.84
CA ALA A 234 -5.99 6.43 -23.25
C ALA A 234 -6.77 5.10 -23.20
N ALA A 235 -8.03 5.17 -22.78
CA ALA A 235 -8.90 4.01 -22.74
C ALA A 235 -9.23 3.47 -24.15
N GLN A 236 -9.30 2.15 -24.26
CA GLN A 236 -9.68 1.45 -25.47
C GLN A 236 -10.73 0.39 -25.14
N ALA A 237 -11.98 0.69 -25.49
CA ALA A 237 -13.08 -0.25 -25.36
C ALA A 237 -12.98 -1.33 -26.46
N ALA A 238 -12.21 -2.37 -26.22
CA ALA A 238 -12.06 -3.51 -27.11
C ALA A 238 -11.86 -4.82 -26.32
N GLY A 239 -12.12 -5.96 -26.96
CA GLY A 239 -11.80 -7.27 -26.37
C GLY A 239 -10.29 -7.51 -26.31
N ALA A 240 -9.81 -8.16 -25.25
CA ALA A 240 -8.40 -8.46 -25.03
C ALA A 240 -7.79 -9.49 -26.00
N SER A 241 -8.56 -10.00 -26.98
CA SER A 241 -8.16 -11.10 -27.86
C SER A 241 -6.90 -10.80 -28.69
N HIS A 242 -6.71 -9.55 -29.11
CA HIS A 242 -5.51 -9.11 -29.84
C HIS A 242 -4.24 -9.09 -28.97
N ALA A 243 -4.39 -9.08 -27.63
CA ALA A 243 -3.27 -9.18 -26.70
C ALA A 243 -2.87 -10.65 -26.42
N MET A 244 -3.68 -11.63 -26.84
CA MET A 244 -3.36 -13.05 -26.66
C MET A 244 -2.18 -13.43 -27.56
N THR A 245 -1.11 -13.95 -26.96
CA THR A 245 0.12 -14.35 -27.66
C THR A 245 0.13 -15.84 -27.99
N ASP A 246 -0.26 -16.67 -27.04
CA ASP A 246 -0.15 -18.12 -27.10
C ASP A 246 -1.10 -18.80 -26.09
N ARG A 247 -1.07 -20.14 -26.06
CA ARG A 247 -1.73 -20.95 -25.04
C ARG A 247 -0.71 -21.89 -24.42
N ARG A 248 -0.74 -22.03 -23.10
CA ARG A 248 0.16 -22.91 -22.34
C ARG A 248 -0.62 -23.89 -21.49
N PRO A 249 -0.20 -25.17 -21.40
CA PRO A 249 -0.80 -26.11 -20.47
C PRO A 249 -0.45 -25.69 -19.03
N VAL A 250 -1.47 -25.41 -18.23
CA VAL A 250 -1.33 -25.06 -16.81
C VAL A 250 -2.13 -26.07 -15.99
N TYR A 251 -1.50 -26.64 -14.97
CA TYR A 251 -2.16 -27.58 -14.07
C TYR A 251 -2.93 -26.83 -12.98
N PHE A 252 -4.25 -27.05 -12.92
CA PHE A 252 -5.09 -26.58 -11.82
C PHE A 252 -5.60 -27.78 -11.03
N ARG A 253 -5.33 -27.79 -9.72
CA ARG A 253 -5.75 -28.89 -8.85
C ARG A 253 -7.27 -29.12 -8.95
N GLY A 254 -7.68 -30.37 -9.12
CA GLY A 254 -9.09 -30.76 -9.33
C GLY A 254 -9.61 -30.63 -10.76
N THR A 255 -8.94 -29.88 -11.64
CA THR A 255 -9.29 -29.77 -13.08
C THR A 255 -8.28 -30.50 -13.98
N GLY A 256 -7.02 -30.57 -13.57
CA GLY A 256 -5.94 -31.09 -14.39
C GLY A 256 -5.30 -30.00 -15.27
N PHE A 257 -4.69 -30.42 -16.38
CA PHE A 257 -4.08 -29.49 -17.33
C PHE A 257 -5.15 -28.78 -18.17
N VAL A 258 -5.09 -27.45 -18.20
CA VAL A 258 -5.93 -26.59 -19.02
C VAL A 258 -5.06 -25.80 -19.98
N ALA A 259 -5.46 -25.73 -21.26
CA ALA A 259 -4.80 -24.91 -22.27
C ALA A 259 -5.12 -23.42 -22.04
N THR A 260 -4.34 -22.80 -21.17
CA THR A 260 -4.56 -21.45 -20.64
C THR A 260 -4.04 -20.39 -21.61
N PRO A 261 -4.87 -19.44 -22.08
CA PRO A 261 -4.42 -18.31 -22.89
C PRO A 261 -3.42 -17.44 -22.13
N CYS A 262 -2.40 -16.99 -22.84
CA CYS A 262 -1.40 -16.06 -22.37
C CYS A 262 -1.58 -14.72 -23.09
N TYR A 263 -1.61 -13.63 -22.32
CA TYR A 263 -1.78 -12.27 -22.83
C TYR A 263 -0.51 -11.46 -22.58
N ALA A 264 0.02 -10.78 -23.60
CA ALA A 264 1.12 -9.85 -23.40
C ALA A 264 0.63 -8.60 -22.67
N ARG A 265 1.23 -8.27 -21.51
CA ARG A 265 0.82 -7.08 -20.74
C ARG A 265 0.81 -5.81 -21.58
N GLY A 266 1.86 -5.60 -22.38
CA GLY A 266 2.03 -4.36 -23.17
C GLY A 266 0.97 -4.15 -24.25
N ALA A 267 0.17 -5.17 -24.58
CA ALA A 267 -0.95 -5.07 -25.51
C ALA A 267 -2.31 -4.92 -24.80
N LEU A 268 -2.35 -5.01 -23.47
CA LEU A 268 -3.56 -4.75 -22.69
C LEU A 268 -3.65 -3.24 -22.38
N ALA A 269 -4.81 -2.62 -22.67
CA ALA A 269 -5.07 -1.22 -22.41
C ALA A 269 -6.32 -1.01 -21.54
N PRO A 270 -6.51 0.18 -20.93
CA PRO A 270 -7.66 0.46 -20.09
C PRO A 270 -9.00 0.19 -20.78
N GLY A 271 -9.94 -0.41 -20.04
CA GLY A 271 -11.25 -0.83 -20.53
C GLY A 271 -11.31 -2.27 -21.06
N MET A 272 -10.17 -2.91 -21.33
CA MET A 272 -10.15 -4.32 -21.76
C MET A 272 -10.49 -5.27 -20.61
N SER A 273 -11.15 -6.38 -20.92
CA SER A 273 -11.47 -7.43 -19.96
C SER A 273 -11.42 -8.83 -20.57
N PHE A 274 -11.20 -9.84 -19.73
CA PHE A 274 -11.14 -11.25 -20.10
C PHE A 274 -11.41 -12.16 -18.89
N GLU A 275 -11.82 -13.40 -19.15
CA GLU A 275 -12.06 -14.42 -18.12
C GLU A 275 -10.82 -15.27 -17.88
N GLY A 276 -10.69 -15.80 -16.66
CA GLY A 276 -9.78 -16.88 -16.32
C GLY A 276 -10.30 -18.26 -16.75
N PRO A 277 -9.42 -19.28 -16.84
CA PRO A 277 -7.99 -19.21 -16.56
C PRO A 277 -7.24 -18.42 -17.63
N ALA A 278 -6.32 -17.55 -17.22
CA ALA A 278 -5.44 -16.80 -18.11
C ALA A 278 -4.12 -16.45 -17.40
N ILE A 279 -3.03 -16.33 -18.16
CA ILE A 279 -1.76 -15.79 -17.68
C ILE A 279 -1.52 -14.47 -18.39
N VAL A 280 -1.12 -13.44 -17.64
CA VAL A 280 -0.57 -12.22 -18.23
C VAL A 280 0.94 -12.31 -18.17
N THR A 281 1.61 -12.15 -19.31
CA THR A 281 3.07 -12.21 -19.40
C THR A 281 3.65 -10.80 -19.42
N GLN A 282 4.60 -10.56 -18.52
CA GLN A 282 5.32 -9.31 -18.40
C GLN A 282 6.77 -9.60 -18.00
N ASP A 283 7.66 -8.64 -18.25
CA ASP A 283 9.08 -8.80 -18.00
C ASP A 283 9.44 -8.95 -16.52
N ASP A 284 8.62 -8.39 -15.63
CA ASP A 284 8.85 -8.31 -14.19
C ASP A 284 7.89 -9.20 -13.37
N SER A 285 6.87 -9.80 -13.98
CA SER A 285 5.90 -10.68 -13.30
C SER A 285 5.07 -11.51 -14.28
N ALA A 286 4.41 -12.55 -13.76
CA ALA A 286 3.45 -13.37 -14.51
C ALA A 286 2.13 -13.52 -13.74
N PRO A 287 1.25 -12.49 -13.75
CA PRO A 287 -0.08 -12.58 -13.15
C PRO A 287 -0.88 -13.80 -13.63
N LEU A 288 -1.49 -14.50 -12.68
CA LEU A 288 -2.41 -15.59 -12.95
C LEU A 288 -3.85 -15.14 -12.65
N VAL A 289 -4.70 -15.16 -13.67
CA VAL A 289 -6.15 -15.06 -13.50
C VAL A 289 -6.67 -16.48 -13.38
N ALA A 290 -7.00 -16.91 -12.16
CA ALA A 290 -7.44 -18.27 -11.90
C ALA A 290 -8.83 -18.57 -12.54
N PRO A 291 -9.20 -19.85 -12.72
CA PRO A 291 -10.57 -20.22 -13.08
C PRO A 291 -11.60 -19.58 -12.13
N GLY A 292 -12.69 -19.03 -12.68
CA GLY A 292 -13.73 -18.36 -11.90
C GLY A 292 -13.40 -16.91 -11.51
N PHE A 293 -12.31 -16.34 -12.03
CA PHE A 293 -11.99 -14.92 -11.93
C PHE A 293 -12.14 -14.21 -13.28
N ARG A 294 -12.51 -12.93 -13.22
CA ARG A 294 -12.48 -12.00 -14.35
C ARG A 294 -11.38 -10.97 -14.11
N ALA A 295 -10.65 -10.64 -15.17
CA ALA A 295 -9.72 -9.51 -15.21
C ALA A 295 -10.32 -8.32 -15.97
N ARG A 296 -10.07 -7.11 -15.48
CA ARG A 296 -10.36 -5.84 -16.15
C ARG A 296 -9.17 -4.89 -16.00
N VAL A 297 -8.76 -4.22 -17.09
CA VAL A 297 -7.78 -3.14 -17.01
C VAL A 297 -8.51 -1.83 -16.70
N ASP A 298 -8.16 -1.17 -15.61
CA ASP A 298 -8.75 0.12 -15.22
C ASP A 298 -8.07 1.33 -15.90
N ASP A 299 -8.62 2.52 -15.68
CA ASP A 299 -8.12 3.77 -16.27
C ASP A 299 -6.72 4.17 -15.75
N ALA A 300 -6.25 3.58 -14.67
CA ALA A 300 -4.89 3.75 -14.14
C ALA A 300 -3.95 2.63 -14.62
N ASP A 301 -4.39 1.82 -15.58
CA ASP A 301 -3.64 0.70 -16.17
C ASP A 301 -3.34 -0.42 -15.14
N ASN A 302 -4.10 -0.51 -14.05
CA ASN A 302 -4.07 -1.67 -13.16
C ASN A 302 -4.89 -2.80 -13.76
N ILE A 303 -4.50 -4.04 -13.47
CA ILE A 303 -5.36 -5.21 -13.69
C ILE A 303 -6.14 -5.47 -12.40
N LEU A 304 -7.45 -5.33 -12.48
CA LEU A 304 -8.38 -5.65 -11.42
C LEU A 304 -8.86 -7.09 -11.60
N LEU A 305 -8.71 -7.92 -10.58
CA LEU A 305 -9.27 -9.27 -10.55
C LEU A 305 -10.43 -9.34 -9.57
N GLU A 306 -11.55 -9.84 -10.05
CA GLU A 306 -12.77 -10.04 -9.27
C GLU A 306 -13.27 -11.47 -9.51
N ARG A 307 -13.91 -12.07 -8.51
CA ARG A 307 -14.54 -13.37 -8.71
C ARG A 307 -15.73 -13.21 -9.64
N SER A 308 -15.77 -13.98 -10.72
CA SER A 308 -16.91 -13.98 -11.63
C SER A 308 -18.13 -14.46 -10.84
N ARG A 309 -19.14 -13.59 -10.71
CA ARG A 309 -20.44 -14.00 -10.14
C ARG A 309 -21.01 -15.06 -11.07
N GLY A 310 -21.20 -16.28 -10.55
CA GLY A 310 -22.01 -17.30 -11.20
C GLY A 310 -23.47 -16.87 -11.28
#